data_AF-A0A915AEI3-F1
#
_entry.id   AF-A0A915AEI3-F1
#
_cell.length_a   1.000
_cell.length_b   1.000
_cell.length_c   1.000
_cell.angle_alpha   90.00
_cell.angle_beta   90.00
_cell.angle_gamma   90.00
#
_symmetry.space_group_name_H-M   'P 1'
#
loop_
_entity.id
_entity.type
_entity.pdbx_description
1 polymer ?
#
loop_
_entity_poly.entity_id
_entity_poly.type
_entity_poly.pdbx_seq_one_letter_code
_entity_poly.pdbx_strand_id
1 'polypeptide(L)'
;MSPSRVSCGSHKSALSDDFSVLTPACDFIVEHLFAQSYAIIFTIYSVSCAEADKRYWDRVVFLNAHTDVKLLTHLEVNRDLWPIDVENADDLDMPMIRATARKKFYKSAIHTLQRLSCEFNPSAKLAILAETFSEISACVTRFAEAGEKHVWTTDDLLPAFMYVTVRAQLQHLGAEIRLIGDFAPQLRGGGQIELMFTTLKASYMQICKEKSLP
;
A
#
# COMPACT_ATOMS: atom_id res chain seq x y z
N MET A 1 -0.69 -66.86 32.93
CA MET A 1 -0.74 -66.09 31.68
C MET A 1 -1.48 -64.80 31.94
N SER A 2 -0.72 -63.70 31.85
CA SER A 2 -0.96 -62.26 32.12
C SER A 2 0.21 -61.76 32.99
N PRO A 3 0.69 -60.51 32.92
CA PRO A 3 0.74 -59.53 31.83
C PRO A 3 2.19 -58.98 31.62
N SER A 4 2.32 -57.95 30.77
CA SER A 4 3.43 -56.96 30.72
C SER A 4 4.69 -57.29 29.89
N ARG A 5 4.90 -56.55 28.79
CA ARG A 5 6.23 -56.06 28.41
C ARG A 5 6.18 -54.58 28.04
N VAL A 6 7.10 -53.88 28.67
CA VAL A 6 7.49 -52.47 28.59
C VAL A 6 8.53 -52.29 27.47
N SER A 7 8.71 -51.03 27.08
CA SER A 7 9.92 -50.40 26.51
C SER A 7 9.85 -50.13 25.01
N CYS A 8 10.29 -48.99 24.46
CA CYS A 8 11.07 -47.87 24.99
C CYS A 8 10.76 -46.64 24.13
N GLY A 9 10.91 -45.44 24.71
CA GLY A 9 10.67 -44.18 24.01
C GLY A 9 11.72 -43.85 22.95
N SER A 10 11.37 -42.91 22.08
CA SER A 10 12.30 -41.94 21.55
C SER A 10 11.58 -40.61 21.34
N HIS A 11 12.12 -39.61 22.03
CA HIS A 11 11.70 -38.23 22.04
C HIS A 11 11.61 -37.66 20.62
N LYS A 12 10.46 -37.06 20.29
CA LYS A 12 10.44 -35.84 19.48
C LYS A 12 9.53 -34.84 20.17
N SER A 13 10.17 -33.84 20.75
CA SER A 13 9.56 -32.63 21.30
C SER A 13 8.75 -31.93 20.20
N ALA A 14 7.43 -32.12 20.23
CA ALA A 14 6.51 -31.21 19.58
C ALA A 14 6.30 -30.03 20.53
N LEU A 15 7.19 -29.04 20.42
CA LEU A 15 7.02 -27.74 21.04
C LEU A 15 7.22 -26.69 19.96
N SER A 16 6.31 -25.71 20.01
CA SER A 16 6.21 -24.47 19.26
C SER A 16 5.87 -24.57 17.77
N ASP A 17 4.57 -24.62 17.49
CA ASP A 17 3.99 -23.93 16.32
C ASP A 17 2.64 -23.27 16.67
N ASP A 18 2.54 -22.75 17.90
CA ASP A 18 1.45 -21.87 18.35
C ASP A 18 2.05 -20.50 18.67
N PHE A 19 2.30 -19.72 17.62
CA PHE A 19 2.40 -18.26 17.74
C PHE A 19 1.51 -17.60 16.69
N SER A 20 0.27 -18.07 16.59
CA SER A 20 -0.81 -17.16 16.21
C SER A 20 -0.83 -16.09 17.29
N VAL A 21 -0.48 -14.85 16.93
CA VAL A 21 -0.51 -13.71 17.84
C VAL A 21 -1.98 -13.42 18.17
N LEU A 22 -2.54 -14.21 19.08
CA LEU A 22 -3.69 -13.84 19.87
C LEU A 22 -3.25 -12.72 20.79
N THR A 23 -3.62 -11.48 20.46
CA THR A 23 -4.01 -10.54 21.53
C THR A 23 -5.33 -9.85 21.18
N PRO A 24 -6.46 -10.59 21.11
CA PRO A 24 -7.79 -9.96 21.07
C PRO A 24 -8.16 -9.29 22.41
N ALA A 25 -7.32 -9.36 23.43
CA ALA A 25 -7.64 -8.88 24.77
C ALA A 25 -7.61 -7.34 24.91
N CYS A 26 -6.98 -6.61 23.98
CA CYS A 26 -6.71 -5.18 24.15
C CYS A 26 -6.98 -4.31 22.91
N ASP A 27 -7.60 -4.82 21.84
CA ASP A 27 -7.87 -4.01 20.64
C ASP A 27 -8.70 -2.76 20.97
N PHE A 28 -9.67 -2.90 21.88
CA PHE A 28 -10.47 -1.76 22.36
C PHE A 28 -9.61 -0.70 23.09
N ILE A 29 -8.53 -1.10 23.78
CA ILE A 29 -7.62 -0.18 24.47
C ILE A 29 -6.83 0.61 23.44
N VAL A 30 -6.35 -0.07 22.40
CA VAL A 30 -5.60 0.57 21.31
C VAL A 30 -6.50 1.53 20.54
N GLU A 31 -7.73 1.10 20.21
CA GLU A 31 -8.76 1.95 19.60
C GLU A 31 -9.04 3.19 20.45
N HIS A 32 -9.27 3.01 21.76
CA HIS A 32 -9.55 4.12 22.65
C HIS A 32 -8.35 5.06 22.81
N LEU A 33 -7.13 4.51 22.94
CA LEU A 33 -5.89 5.28 23.03
C LEU A 33 -5.71 6.17 21.80
N PHE A 34 -5.85 5.61 20.60
CA PHE A 34 -5.72 6.38 19.36
C PHE A 34 -6.87 7.37 19.18
N ALA A 35 -8.11 7.01 19.53
CA ALA A 35 -9.22 7.95 19.48
C ALA A 35 -8.97 9.21 20.34
N GLN A 36 -8.32 9.08 21.49
CA GLN A 36 -8.05 10.20 22.40
C GLN A 36 -6.71 10.90 22.14
N SER A 37 -5.68 10.17 21.70
CA SER A 37 -4.29 10.64 21.70
C SER A 37 -3.67 10.77 20.32
N TYR A 38 -4.37 10.38 19.25
CA TYR A 38 -3.83 10.36 17.88
C TYR A 38 -3.24 11.70 17.48
N ALA A 39 -3.92 12.82 17.75
CA ALA A 39 -3.43 14.14 17.37
C ALA A 39 -2.03 14.45 17.97
N ILE A 40 -1.81 14.10 19.24
CA ILE A 40 -0.54 14.33 19.93
C ILE A 40 0.53 13.39 19.39
N ILE A 41 0.23 12.09 19.29
CA ILE A 41 1.15 11.08 18.78
C ILE A 41 1.56 11.41 17.35
N PHE A 42 0.59 11.69 16.48
CA PHE A 42 0.82 12.02 15.08
C PHE A 42 1.61 13.33 14.91
N THR A 43 1.43 14.31 15.80
CA THR A 43 2.26 15.52 15.81
C THR A 43 3.74 15.18 16.06
N ILE A 44 4.03 14.28 17.00
CA ILE A 44 5.41 13.84 17.26
C ILE A 44 6.02 13.19 16.01
N TYR A 45 5.26 12.30 15.35
CA TYR A 45 5.72 11.68 14.10
C TYR A 45 5.92 12.72 12.98
N SER A 46 4.97 13.64 12.80
CA SER A 46 5.02 14.69 11.79
C SER A 46 6.24 15.59 11.97
N VAL A 47 6.54 16.01 13.20
CA VAL A 47 7.75 16.79 13.51
C VAL A 47 9.02 15.97 13.25
N SER A 48 9.04 14.70 13.68
CA SER A 48 10.21 13.83 13.48
C SER A 48 10.49 13.50 12.00
N CYS A 49 9.48 13.58 11.14
CA CYS A 49 9.57 13.28 9.71
C CYS A 49 9.62 14.52 8.82
N ALA A 50 9.53 15.72 9.39
CA ALA A 50 9.28 16.96 8.64
C ALA A 50 10.20 17.16 7.44
N GLU A 51 11.51 16.95 7.60
CA GLU A 51 12.49 17.10 6.51
C GLU A 51 12.34 16.03 5.41
N ALA A 52 12.02 14.80 5.79
CA ALA A 52 11.83 13.72 4.83
C ALA A 52 10.49 13.87 4.09
N ASP A 53 9.41 14.20 4.80
CA ASP A 53 8.09 14.45 4.25
C ASP A 53 8.07 15.70 3.36
N LYS A 54 8.87 16.72 3.70
CA LYS A 54 9.05 17.88 2.82
C LYS A 54 9.68 17.48 1.48
N ARG A 55 10.76 16.71 1.49
CA ARG A 55 11.41 16.20 0.26
C ARG A 55 10.43 15.35 -0.56
N TYR A 56 9.72 14.45 0.10
CA TYR A 56 8.67 13.65 -0.52
C TYR A 56 7.60 14.54 -1.17
N TRP A 57 7.11 15.54 -0.45
CA TRP A 57 6.04 16.42 -0.92
C TRP A 57 6.46 17.27 -2.12
N ASP A 58 7.66 17.85 -2.10
CA ASP A 58 8.20 18.61 -3.23
C ASP A 58 8.24 17.74 -4.50
N ARG A 59 8.64 16.46 -4.36
CA ARG A 59 8.63 15.50 -5.47
C ARG A 59 7.21 15.15 -5.92
N VAL A 60 6.28 14.92 -4.98
CA VAL A 60 4.88 14.64 -5.32
C VAL A 60 4.27 15.80 -6.11
N VAL A 61 4.52 17.05 -5.72
CA VAL A 61 4.06 18.24 -6.46
C VAL A 61 4.64 18.25 -7.88
N PHE A 62 5.95 18.02 -8.02
CA PHE A 62 6.61 17.93 -9.33
C PHE A 62 6.02 16.82 -10.22
N LEU A 63 5.85 15.61 -9.68
CA LEU A 63 5.31 14.47 -10.42
C LEU A 63 3.83 14.69 -10.79
N ASN A 64 3.06 15.40 -9.97
CA ASN A 64 1.68 15.75 -10.27
C ASN A 64 1.50 16.85 -11.33
N ALA A 65 2.57 17.56 -11.73
CA ALA A 65 2.51 18.44 -12.90
C ALA A 65 2.28 17.65 -14.21
N HIS A 66 2.72 16.39 -14.24
CA HIS A 66 2.60 15.48 -15.37
C HIS A 66 1.16 14.98 -15.55
N THR A 67 0.72 14.83 -16.81
CA THR A 67 -0.52 14.12 -17.15
C THR A 67 -0.42 12.65 -16.76
N ASP A 68 -1.54 11.94 -16.68
CA ASP A 68 -1.53 10.54 -16.22
C ASP A 68 -0.66 9.65 -17.10
N VAL A 69 -0.77 9.80 -18.43
CA VAL A 69 0.08 9.07 -19.39
C VAL A 69 1.56 9.39 -19.22
N LYS A 70 1.92 10.67 -19.04
CA LYS A 70 3.32 11.06 -18.83
C LYS A 70 3.87 10.51 -17.51
N LEU A 71 3.06 10.52 -16.45
CA LEU A 71 3.48 9.98 -15.16
C LEU A 71 3.64 8.46 -15.21
N LEU A 72 2.68 7.73 -15.79
CA LEU A 72 2.79 6.28 -15.96
C LEU A 72 4.03 5.88 -16.76
N THR A 73 4.35 6.63 -17.82
CA THR A 73 5.58 6.43 -18.60
C THR A 73 6.83 6.75 -17.77
N HIS A 74 6.83 7.85 -17.02
CA HIS A 74 7.96 8.27 -16.19
C HIS A 74 8.29 7.25 -15.08
N LEU A 75 7.26 6.63 -14.51
CA LEU A 75 7.38 5.60 -13.48
C LEU A 75 7.62 4.20 -14.06
N GLU A 76 7.74 4.07 -15.39
CA GLU A 76 7.97 2.78 -16.08
C GLU A 76 6.88 1.73 -15.80
N VAL A 77 5.62 2.17 -15.61
CA VAL A 77 4.49 1.25 -15.44
C VAL A 77 4.24 0.49 -16.75
N ASN A 78 4.21 -0.85 -16.68
CA ASN A 78 3.92 -1.71 -17.83
C ASN A 78 2.61 -1.27 -18.50
N ARG A 79 2.63 -1.18 -19.85
CA ARG A 79 1.51 -0.69 -20.66
C ARG A 79 0.25 -1.53 -20.49
N ASP A 80 0.40 -2.82 -20.20
CA ASP A 80 -0.74 -3.73 -19.97
C ASP A 80 -1.54 -3.35 -18.71
N LEU A 81 -0.92 -2.61 -17.78
CA LEU A 81 -1.56 -2.14 -16.56
C LEU A 81 -2.28 -0.80 -16.77
N TRP A 82 -2.15 -0.16 -17.93
CA TRP A 82 -2.74 1.14 -18.16
C TRP A 82 -4.25 0.99 -18.37
N PRO A 83 -5.09 1.64 -17.55
CA PRO A 83 -6.55 1.53 -17.67
C PRO A 83 -7.03 2.36 -18.88
N ILE A 84 -6.94 1.77 -20.07
CA ILE A 84 -7.35 2.35 -21.33
C ILE A 84 -8.69 1.72 -21.72
N ASP A 85 -9.80 2.47 -21.61
CA ASP A 85 -11.12 2.03 -22.09
C ASP A 85 -11.10 1.86 -23.62
N VAL A 86 -11.02 0.62 -24.13
CA VAL A 86 -11.07 0.34 -25.58
C VAL A 86 -12.50 0.48 -26.14
N GLU A 87 -13.53 0.42 -25.29
CA GLU A 87 -14.95 0.38 -25.71
C GLU A 87 -15.52 1.72 -26.23
N ASN A 88 -14.81 2.85 -26.07
CA ASN A 88 -15.23 4.17 -26.58
C ASN A 88 -14.24 4.71 -27.64
N ALA A 89 -13.91 3.87 -28.62
CA ALA A 89 -12.92 4.18 -29.66
C ALA A 89 -13.48 4.89 -30.91
N ASP A 90 -14.70 5.45 -30.86
CA ASP A 90 -15.32 6.10 -32.02
C ASP A 90 -15.01 7.61 -32.16
N ASP A 91 -14.28 8.22 -31.22
CA ASP A 91 -13.82 9.61 -31.35
C ASP A 91 -12.32 9.69 -31.66
N LEU A 92 -12.00 10.22 -32.84
CA LEU A 92 -10.65 10.47 -33.36
C LEU A 92 -9.77 11.34 -32.42
N ASP A 93 -10.38 12.03 -31.44
CA ASP A 93 -9.71 12.88 -30.44
C ASP A 93 -9.32 12.14 -29.15
N MET A 94 -9.75 10.89 -28.97
CA MET A 94 -9.52 10.13 -27.74
C MET A 94 -8.04 9.89 -27.36
N PRO A 95 -7.08 9.68 -28.29
CA PRO A 95 -5.67 9.61 -27.91
C PRO A 95 -5.14 10.96 -27.37
N MET A 96 -5.61 12.11 -27.87
CA MET A 96 -5.26 13.43 -27.31
C MET A 96 -5.91 13.65 -25.94
N ILE A 97 -7.17 13.26 -25.77
CA ILE A 97 -7.89 13.36 -24.48
C ILE A 97 -7.24 12.46 -23.42
N ARG A 98 -6.76 11.27 -23.79
CA ARG A 98 -6.00 10.36 -22.91
C ARG A 98 -4.62 10.91 -22.59
N ALA A 99 -3.88 11.44 -23.57
CA ALA A 99 -2.57 12.05 -23.36
C ALA A 99 -2.61 13.29 -22.44
N THR A 100 -3.74 14.01 -22.44
CA THR A 100 -3.99 15.19 -21.61
C THR A 100 -4.78 14.89 -20.33
N ALA A 101 -5.28 13.67 -20.16
CA ALA A 101 -6.04 13.26 -18.99
C ALA A 101 -5.21 13.43 -17.70
N ARG A 102 -5.87 13.95 -16.68
CA ARG A 102 -5.36 14.03 -15.31
C ARG A 102 -6.36 13.37 -14.39
N LYS A 103 -5.86 12.59 -13.42
CA LYS A 103 -6.64 11.98 -12.33
C LYS A 103 -7.78 11.06 -12.81
N LYS A 104 -7.64 10.41 -13.97
CA LYS A 104 -8.65 9.46 -14.49
C LYS A 104 -8.31 8.01 -14.16
N PHE A 105 -7.02 7.66 -14.12
CA PHE A 105 -6.58 6.28 -13.89
C PHE A 105 -6.52 5.93 -12.41
N TYR A 106 -6.86 4.68 -12.07
CA TYR A 106 -6.85 4.14 -10.70
C TYR A 106 -7.66 4.95 -9.68
N LYS A 107 -8.72 5.64 -10.11
CA LYS A 107 -9.50 6.58 -9.26
C LYS A 107 -9.94 5.96 -7.92
N SER A 108 -10.42 4.72 -7.94
CA SER A 108 -10.87 4.01 -6.74
C SER A 108 -9.71 3.79 -5.75
N ALA A 109 -8.61 3.21 -6.23
CA ALA A 109 -7.42 2.99 -5.41
C ALA A 109 -6.83 4.30 -4.84
N ILE A 110 -6.80 5.37 -5.64
CA ILE A 110 -6.34 6.69 -5.19
C ILE A 110 -7.21 7.21 -4.03
N HIS A 111 -8.53 7.15 -4.18
CA HIS A 111 -9.46 7.59 -3.14
C HIS A 111 -9.36 6.72 -1.88
N THR A 112 -9.20 5.40 -2.05
CA THR A 112 -8.99 4.49 -0.92
C THR A 112 -7.72 4.84 -0.17
N LEU A 113 -6.59 5.05 -0.87
CA LEU A 113 -5.34 5.44 -0.23
C LEU A 113 -5.44 6.81 0.47
N GLN A 114 -6.21 7.75 -0.08
CA GLN A 114 -6.46 9.05 0.55
C GLN A 114 -7.15 8.95 1.92
N ARG A 115 -7.95 7.91 2.16
CA ARG A 115 -8.57 7.67 3.47
C ARG A 115 -7.54 7.40 4.56
N LEU A 116 -6.31 7.02 4.20
CA LEU A 116 -5.25 6.71 5.15
C LEU A 116 -4.98 7.90 6.09
N SER A 117 -4.98 9.14 5.60
CA SER A 117 -4.77 10.34 6.44
C SER A 117 -5.97 10.72 7.31
N CYS A 118 -7.14 10.17 7.03
CA CYS A 118 -8.37 10.43 7.77
C CYS A 118 -8.67 9.39 8.86
N GLU A 119 -7.86 8.34 8.92
CA GLU A 119 -7.96 7.27 9.92
C GLU A 119 -7.00 7.52 11.08
N PHE A 120 -7.37 7.15 12.30
CA PHE A 120 -6.50 7.31 13.47
C PHE A 120 -5.88 5.99 13.92
N ASN A 121 -6.56 4.86 13.68
CA ASN A 121 -6.11 3.55 14.14
C ASN A 121 -5.09 2.93 13.15
N PRO A 122 -3.85 2.62 13.57
CA PRO A 122 -2.82 2.00 12.72
C PRO A 122 -3.25 0.68 12.05
N SER A 123 -4.03 -0.16 12.75
CA SER A 123 -4.57 -1.40 12.20
C SER A 123 -5.59 -1.12 11.09
N ALA A 124 -6.43 -0.10 11.28
CA ALA A 124 -7.39 0.33 10.25
C ALA A 124 -6.69 0.97 9.04
N LYS A 125 -5.59 1.73 9.26
CA LYS A 125 -4.73 2.22 8.17
C LYS A 125 -4.13 1.08 7.33
N LEU A 126 -3.76 -0.05 7.95
CA LEU A 126 -3.33 -1.24 7.20
C LEU A 126 -4.48 -1.88 6.42
N ALA A 127 -5.69 -1.91 6.95
CA ALA A 127 -6.85 -2.40 6.22
C ALA A 127 -7.12 -1.54 4.97
N ILE A 128 -7.04 -0.21 5.10
CA ILE A 128 -7.12 0.74 3.96
C ILE A 128 -6.01 0.46 2.94
N LEU A 129 -4.79 0.14 3.39
CA LEU A 129 -3.71 -0.22 2.50
C LEU A 129 -4.03 -1.50 1.71
N ALA A 130 -4.48 -2.57 2.38
CA ALA A 130 -4.88 -3.81 1.72
C ALA A 130 -6.04 -3.61 0.72
N GLU A 131 -7.01 -2.78 1.09
CA GLU A 131 -8.11 -2.37 0.22
C GLU A 131 -7.58 -1.65 -1.01
N THR A 132 -6.61 -0.75 -0.86
CA THR A 132 -5.96 -0.04 -1.98
C THR A 132 -5.34 -1.01 -2.99
N PHE A 133 -4.61 -2.03 -2.53
CA PHE A 133 -4.04 -3.06 -3.42
C PHE A 133 -5.11 -3.88 -4.15
N SER A 134 -6.23 -4.14 -3.46
CA SER A 134 -7.38 -4.82 -4.05
C SER A 134 -8.02 -3.96 -5.15
N GLU A 135 -8.16 -2.66 -4.92
CA GLU A 135 -8.68 -1.69 -5.90
C GLU A 135 -7.76 -1.53 -7.12
N ILE A 136 -6.44 -1.58 -6.93
CA ILE A 136 -5.48 -1.61 -8.05
C ILE A 136 -5.70 -2.87 -8.90
N SER A 137 -5.80 -4.04 -8.25
CA SER A 137 -6.03 -5.31 -8.92
C SER A 137 -7.37 -5.36 -9.66
N ALA A 138 -8.44 -4.86 -9.02
CA ALA A 138 -9.77 -4.76 -9.61
C ALA A 138 -9.78 -3.81 -10.81
N CYS A 139 -9.06 -2.69 -10.71
CA CYS A 139 -8.88 -1.77 -11.82
C CYS A 139 -8.25 -2.51 -13.01
N VAL A 140 -7.07 -3.11 -12.86
CA VAL A 140 -6.39 -3.81 -13.97
C VAL A 140 -7.25 -4.93 -14.56
N THR A 141 -7.89 -5.74 -13.71
CA THR A 141 -8.75 -6.86 -14.17
C THR A 141 -9.95 -6.36 -15.00
N ARG A 142 -10.53 -5.20 -14.64
CA ARG A 142 -11.64 -4.61 -15.38
C ARG A 142 -11.25 -4.15 -16.79
N PHE A 143 -10.01 -3.72 -16.98
CA PHE A 143 -9.51 -3.22 -18.27
C PHE A 143 -8.78 -4.29 -19.10
N ALA A 144 -8.52 -5.47 -18.52
CA ALA A 144 -7.94 -6.60 -19.26
C ALA A 144 -8.98 -7.15 -20.26
N GLU A 145 -8.59 -7.24 -21.54
CA GLU A 145 -9.46 -7.58 -22.69
C GLU A 145 -10.21 -8.91 -22.57
N ALA A 146 -9.84 -9.80 -21.63
CA ALA A 146 -10.45 -11.11 -21.43
C ALA A 146 -10.94 -11.39 -19.99
N GLY A 147 -10.95 -10.40 -19.09
CA GLY A 147 -11.30 -10.60 -17.68
C GLY A 147 -10.36 -11.56 -16.93
N GLU A 148 -9.21 -11.89 -17.51
CA GLU A 148 -8.15 -12.68 -16.85
C GLU A 148 -7.50 -11.84 -15.75
N LYS A 149 -7.27 -12.47 -14.60
CA LYS A 149 -6.62 -11.83 -13.46
C LYS A 149 -5.13 -11.70 -13.77
N HIS A 150 -4.63 -10.45 -13.82
CA HIS A 150 -3.20 -10.17 -13.99
C HIS A 150 -2.37 -10.88 -12.91
N VAL A 151 -1.28 -11.52 -13.33
CA VAL A 151 -0.32 -12.14 -12.41
C VAL A 151 0.69 -11.08 -12.00
N TRP A 152 0.53 -10.55 -10.78
CA TRP A 152 1.40 -9.50 -10.26
C TRP A 152 2.83 -10.00 -10.04
N THR A 153 3.77 -9.35 -10.71
CA THR A 153 5.20 -9.41 -10.35
C THR A 153 5.57 -8.21 -9.48
N THR A 154 6.72 -8.28 -8.79
CA THR A 154 7.22 -7.13 -8.02
C THR A 154 7.51 -5.92 -8.90
N ASP A 155 8.00 -6.17 -10.12
CA ASP A 155 8.33 -5.14 -11.12
C ASP A 155 7.08 -4.47 -11.70
N ASP A 156 5.93 -5.16 -11.73
CA ASP A 156 4.64 -4.56 -12.08
C ASP A 156 4.05 -3.74 -10.92
N LEU A 157 4.14 -4.30 -9.71
CA LEU A 157 3.38 -3.80 -8.56
C LEU A 157 3.90 -2.47 -8.01
N LEU A 158 5.22 -2.33 -7.87
CA LEU A 158 5.81 -1.14 -7.27
C LEU A 158 5.57 0.12 -8.12
N PRO A 159 5.84 0.14 -9.44
CA PRO A 159 5.53 1.28 -10.31
C PRO A 159 4.05 1.68 -10.29
N ALA A 160 3.14 0.70 -10.39
CA ALA A 160 1.70 0.96 -10.36
C ALA A 160 1.27 1.56 -9.00
N PHE A 161 1.80 1.04 -7.90
CA PHE A 161 1.53 1.56 -6.56
C PHE A 161 2.15 2.95 -6.35
N MET A 162 3.34 3.23 -6.90
CA MET A 162 3.94 4.57 -6.90
C MET A 162 3.06 5.58 -7.61
N TYR A 163 2.49 5.22 -8.78
CA TYR A 163 1.55 6.09 -9.48
C TYR A 163 0.36 6.47 -8.58
N VAL A 164 -0.26 5.47 -7.94
CA VAL A 164 -1.38 5.68 -6.99
C VAL A 164 -0.95 6.55 -5.82
N THR A 165 0.24 6.30 -5.25
CA THR A 165 0.81 7.05 -4.11
C THR A 165 0.99 8.54 -4.47
N VAL A 166 1.61 8.83 -5.62
CA VAL A 166 1.81 10.20 -6.11
C VAL A 166 0.47 10.90 -6.31
N ARG A 167 -0.51 10.21 -6.92
CA ARG A 167 -1.84 10.80 -7.19
C ARG A 167 -2.70 10.95 -5.93
N ALA A 168 -2.47 10.16 -4.89
CA ALA A 168 -3.15 10.29 -3.60
C ALA A 168 -2.74 11.56 -2.85
N GLN A 169 -1.51 12.07 -3.07
CA GLN A 169 -1.03 13.34 -2.52
C GLN A 169 -1.09 13.40 -0.98
N LEU A 170 -0.68 12.31 -0.32
CA LEU A 170 -0.59 12.25 1.15
C LEU A 170 0.61 13.04 1.68
N GLN A 171 0.42 14.25 2.17
CA GLN A 171 1.53 15.16 2.55
C GLN A 171 2.47 14.60 3.64
N HIS A 172 1.93 13.85 4.62
CA HIS A 172 2.67 13.34 5.77
C HIS A 172 2.90 11.82 5.71
N LEU A 173 3.15 11.29 4.50
CA LEU A 173 3.20 9.85 4.29
C LEU A 173 4.32 9.16 5.09
N GLY A 174 5.47 9.80 5.30
CA GLY A 174 6.55 9.27 6.12
C GLY A 174 6.15 9.16 7.60
N ALA A 175 5.45 10.16 8.14
CA ALA A 175 4.87 10.10 9.49
C ALA A 175 3.86 8.94 9.62
N GLU A 176 2.99 8.78 8.63
CA GLU A 176 2.02 7.67 8.56
C GLU A 176 2.70 6.30 8.55
N ILE A 177 3.71 6.13 7.69
CA ILE A 177 4.49 4.88 7.59
C ILE A 177 5.14 4.54 8.93
N ARG A 178 5.74 5.51 9.62
CA ARG A 178 6.37 5.25 10.92
C ARG A 178 5.34 4.90 11.99
N LEU A 179 4.23 5.65 12.05
CA LEU A 179 3.14 5.36 12.98
C LEU A 179 2.62 3.92 12.80
N ILE A 180 2.32 3.53 11.56
CA ILE A 180 1.84 2.18 11.25
C ILE A 180 2.91 1.14 11.62
N GLY A 181 4.17 1.40 11.27
CA GLY A 181 5.28 0.48 11.56
C GLY A 181 5.48 0.21 13.05
N ASP A 182 5.26 1.21 13.89
CA ASP A 182 5.48 1.10 15.34
C ASP A 182 4.29 0.48 16.08
N PHE A 183 3.06 0.71 15.60
CA PHE A 183 1.84 0.39 16.34
C PHE A 183 0.92 -0.66 15.72
N ALA A 184 1.17 -1.12 14.49
CA ALA A 184 0.34 -2.14 13.86
C ALA A 184 0.89 -3.56 14.11
N PRO A 185 0.24 -4.40 14.96
CA PRO A 185 0.75 -5.72 15.29
C PRO A 185 0.72 -6.71 14.11
N GLN A 186 -0.11 -6.46 13.10
CA GLN A 186 -0.27 -7.33 11.91
C GLN A 186 1.02 -7.44 11.08
N LEU A 187 1.99 -6.56 11.31
CA LEU A 187 3.29 -6.56 10.63
C LEU A 187 4.33 -7.50 11.27
N ARG A 188 4.01 -8.18 12.39
CA ARG A 188 4.98 -8.97 13.17
C ARG A 188 5.03 -10.46 12.81
N GLY A 189 4.20 -10.92 11.86
CA GLY A 189 3.94 -12.34 11.63
C GLY A 189 4.21 -12.86 10.21
N GLY A 190 4.81 -12.07 9.31
CA GLY A 190 4.89 -12.46 7.91
C GLY A 190 3.56 -12.30 7.17
N GLY A 191 3.60 -12.27 5.84
CA GLY A 191 2.43 -12.42 4.97
C GLY A 191 2.16 -11.25 4.03
N GLN A 192 1.01 -11.31 3.36
CA GLN A 192 0.68 -10.40 2.27
C GLN A 192 0.58 -8.93 2.74
N ILE A 193 0.06 -8.69 3.94
CA ILE A 193 -0.05 -7.33 4.48
C ILE A 193 1.32 -6.70 4.73
N GLU A 194 2.31 -7.49 5.15
CA GLU A 194 3.69 -7.02 5.35
C GLU A 194 4.36 -6.68 4.02
N LEU A 195 4.11 -7.47 2.97
CA LEU A 195 4.58 -7.18 1.62
C LEU A 195 3.94 -5.89 1.05
N MET A 196 2.65 -5.70 1.27
CA MET A 196 1.94 -4.46 0.89
C MET A 196 2.50 -3.24 1.62
N PHE A 197 2.75 -3.37 2.93
CA PHE A 197 3.37 -2.31 3.72
C PHE A 197 4.82 -2.04 3.32
N THR A 198 5.58 -3.08 2.98
CA THR A 198 6.93 -2.96 2.42
C THR A 198 6.91 -2.24 1.07
N THR A 199 5.90 -2.50 0.23
CA THR A 199 5.69 -1.80 -1.04
C THR A 199 5.36 -0.32 -0.83
N LEU A 200 4.54 0.01 0.18
CA LEU A 200 4.28 1.39 0.59
C LEU A 200 5.56 2.12 1.00
N LYS A 201 6.39 1.48 1.84
CA LYS A 201 7.70 1.99 2.24
C LYS A 201 8.62 2.20 1.03
N ALA A 202 8.69 1.20 0.14
CA ALA A 202 9.51 1.27 -1.06
C ALA A 202 9.07 2.40 -1.99
N SER A 203 7.76 2.57 -2.20
CA SER A 203 7.18 3.66 -2.98
C SER A 203 7.58 5.03 -2.43
N TYR A 204 7.37 5.26 -1.13
CA TYR A 204 7.79 6.50 -0.46
C TYR A 204 9.29 6.77 -0.62
N MET A 205 10.12 5.75 -0.39
CA MET A 205 11.58 5.87 -0.50
C MET A 205 12.04 6.13 -1.93
N GLN A 206 11.41 5.51 -2.92
CA GLN A 206 11.76 5.69 -4.33
C GLN A 206 11.39 7.10 -4.81
N ILE A 207 10.19 7.59 -4.45
CA ILE A 207 9.78 8.98 -4.69
C ILE A 207 10.80 9.94 -4.05
N CYS A 208 11.26 9.68 -2.83
CA CYS A 208 12.27 10.53 -2.17
C CYS A 208 13.66 10.50 -2.83
N LYS A 209 14.04 9.39 -3.49
CA LYS A 209 15.38 9.17 -4.04
C LYS A 209 15.54 9.69 -5.46
N GLU A 210 14.48 9.65 -6.26
CA GLU A 210 14.53 10.14 -7.64
C GLU A 210 14.87 11.63 -7.65
N LYS A 211 16.06 11.94 -8.15
CA LYS A 211 16.50 13.31 -8.33
C LYS A 211 15.54 13.97 -9.32
N SER A 212 15.04 15.16 -8.98
CA SER A 212 14.49 16.07 -9.97
C SER A 212 15.60 16.35 -10.98
N LEU A 213 15.54 15.73 -12.15
CA LEU A 213 16.33 16.22 -13.27
C LEU A 213 15.93 17.69 -13.49
N PRO A 214 16.90 18.61 -13.53
CA PRO A 214 16.65 20.04 -13.72
C PRO A 214 15.99 20.34 -15.06
#